data_AF-A0A1F9N4D7-F1
#
_entry.id   AF-A0A1F9N4D7-F1
#
_cell.length_a   1.000
_cell.length_b   1.000
_cell.length_c   1.000
_cell.angle_alpha   90.00
_cell.angle_beta   90.00
_cell.angle_gamma   90.00
#
_symmetry.space_group_name_H-M   'P 1'
#
loop_
_entity.id
_entity.type
_entity.pdbx_description
1 polymer ?
#
loop_
_entity_poly.entity_id
_entity_poly.type
_entity_poly.pdbx_seq_one_letter_code
_entity_poly.pdbx_strand_id
1 'polypeptide(L)'
;MAISGLRGSEEVNWYASTPQDPEKKSEKEEQVDFKTILEHPVVKKLSAQERDVVQKILDKVPAQNCERKQYYLGKLKLLLDTPYEDPTKAVSGGMSFEEKNLDGMRRETLRVAAMLSKVPADEREVFQQREEDLWRSVKKSDWEIRKGCGAHYVVYRKDPNNLMVRVAVCVHADPKIQEAIFGFEDAIEKYLSIPGFNVDLKFVKPPVEDSQRELVFNVNADPAQWASSCNWIGSYETVAHEMVHLLGLDDEYDKIEAHADNKHLTRHRRLEIFLQQMDRIPPLDCGIMSGKSRPLPREVREMVGLPIDDDTRQKAGVQISNPKAGQGK
;
A
#
# COMPACT_ATOMS: atom_id res chain seq x y z
N MET A 1 -15.66 15.45 -44.29
CA MET A 1 -16.61 16.15 -43.40
C MET A 1 -15.86 16.53 -42.14
N ALA A 2 -15.68 17.83 -41.91
CA ALA A 2 -15.03 18.36 -40.73
C ALA A 2 -16.05 18.48 -39.59
N ILE A 3 -15.70 18.00 -38.40
CA ILE A 3 -16.41 18.35 -37.17
C ILE A 3 -15.37 18.96 -36.24
N SER A 4 -15.34 20.28 -36.24
CA SER A 4 -14.73 21.12 -35.21
C SER A 4 -15.72 21.23 -34.04
N GLY A 5 -15.29 20.88 -32.84
CA GLY A 5 -16.05 21.09 -31.60
C GLY A 5 -15.10 21.43 -30.46
N LEU A 6 -15.13 22.69 -30.04
CA LEU A 6 -14.36 23.30 -28.95
C LEU A 6 -15.07 23.12 -27.60
N ARG A 7 -14.25 23.17 -26.52
CA ARG A 7 -14.56 23.46 -25.09
C ARG A 7 -15.20 22.32 -24.28
N GLY A 8 -14.82 22.10 -23.01
CA GLY A 8 -13.99 22.88 -22.09
C GLY A 8 -13.29 21.98 -21.07
N SER A 9 -12.16 22.45 -20.56
CA SER A 9 -11.49 21.85 -19.41
C SER A 9 -12.31 22.14 -18.16
N GLU A 10 -13.17 21.22 -17.77
CA GLU A 10 -13.76 21.21 -16.43
C GLU A 10 -12.65 20.88 -15.43
N GLU A 11 -12.42 21.78 -14.47
CA GLU A 11 -11.71 21.44 -13.25
C GLU A 11 -12.52 20.35 -12.54
N VAL A 12 -12.03 19.11 -12.59
CA VAL A 12 -12.63 17.99 -11.87
C VAL A 12 -12.54 18.30 -10.39
N ASN A 13 -13.68 18.42 -9.73
CA ASN A 13 -13.73 18.63 -8.28
C ASN A 13 -13.38 17.31 -7.58
N TRP A 14 -12.15 17.23 -7.05
CA TRP A 14 -11.46 16.01 -6.58
C TRP A 14 -12.04 15.37 -5.31
N TYR A 15 -13.08 15.95 -4.72
CA TYR A 15 -13.62 15.56 -3.42
C TYR A 15 -15.14 15.31 -3.44
N ALA A 16 -15.65 14.74 -4.54
CA ALA A 16 -17.03 14.27 -4.57
C ALA A 16 -17.20 13.07 -3.61
N SER A 17 -17.91 13.33 -2.51
CA SER A 17 -18.28 12.41 -1.45
C SER A 17 -18.79 11.06 -1.96
N THR A 18 -18.47 10.01 -1.19
CA THR A 18 -19.25 8.76 -1.16
C THR A 18 -20.76 9.07 -1.16
N PRO A 19 -21.62 8.25 -1.80
CA PRO A 19 -23.06 8.48 -1.81
C PRO A 19 -23.58 8.66 -0.39
N GLN A 20 -24.03 9.89 -0.07
CA GLN A 20 -24.55 10.21 1.25
C GLN A 20 -25.97 9.68 1.41
N ASP A 21 -26.17 8.95 2.50
CA ASP A 21 -27.47 8.63 3.08
C ASP A 21 -28.21 9.95 3.39
N PRO A 22 -29.42 10.20 2.86
CA PRO A 22 -30.02 11.54 2.80
C PRO A 22 -30.57 12.10 4.14
N GLU A 23 -30.20 11.57 5.30
CA GLU A 23 -30.79 11.99 6.60
C GLU A 23 -29.79 12.43 7.70
N LYS A 24 -28.54 12.79 7.38
CA LYS A 24 -27.65 13.42 8.38
C LYS A 24 -27.89 14.94 8.49
N LYS A 25 -28.51 15.35 9.60
CA LYS A 25 -28.56 16.74 10.07
C LYS A 25 -27.18 17.38 9.98
N SER A 26 -27.09 18.55 9.34
CA SER A 26 -25.86 19.33 9.21
C SER A 26 -25.37 19.80 10.59
N GLU A 27 -24.49 19.02 11.22
CA GLU A 27 -23.61 19.54 12.25
C GLU A 27 -22.78 20.67 11.61
N LYS A 28 -22.74 21.84 12.24
CA LYS A 28 -21.86 22.92 11.79
C LYS A 28 -20.43 22.43 11.97
N GLU A 29 -19.80 21.98 10.89
CA GLU A 29 -18.38 21.65 10.91
C GLU A 29 -17.61 22.89 11.38
N GLU A 30 -16.90 22.72 12.50
CA GLU A 30 -16.06 23.76 13.08
C GLU A 30 -14.94 24.08 12.07
N GLN A 31 -14.93 25.31 11.53
CA GLN A 31 -13.88 25.74 10.61
C GLN A 31 -12.54 25.81 11.37
N VAL A 32 -11.55 25.08 10.88
CA VAL A 32 -10.19 25.11 11.43
C VAL A 32 -9.36 26.12 10.64
N ASP A 33 -8.65 27.00 11.35
CA ASP A 33 -7.73 27.97 10.76
C ASP A 33 -6.28 27.79 11.24
N PHE A 34 -5.35 28.56 10.67
CA PHE A 34 -3.93 28.51 11.03
C PHE A 34 -3.69 28.85 12.50
N LYS A 35 -4.47 29.80 13.05
CA LYS A 35 -4.33 30.23 14.44
C LYS A 35 -4.73 29.11 15.38
N THR A 36 -5.83 28.40 15.08
CA THR A 36 -6.27 27.21 15.83
C THR A 36 -5.17 26.16 15.91
N ILE A 37 -4.45 25.90 14.82
CA ILE A 37 -3.32 24.95 14.84
C ILE A 37 -2.16 25.48 15.68
N LEU A 38 -1.72 26.72 15.46
CA LEU A 38 -0.56 27.30 16.15
C LEU A 38 -0.78 27.46 17.67
N GLU A 39 -2.02 27.73 18.09
CA GLU A 39 -2.39 27.87 19.50
C GLU A 39 -2.67 26.53 20.19
N HIS A 40 -2.72 25.43 19.43
CA HIS A 40 -3.03 24.10 19.92
C HIS A 40 -2.11 23.68 21.09
N PRO A 41 -2.65 23.18 22.21
CA PRO A 41 -1.85 22.89 23.41
C PRO A 41 -0.70 21.90 23.16
N VAL A 42 -0.89 20.96 22.24
CA VAL A 42 0.14 19.99 21.85
C VAL A 42 1.28 20.66 21.09
N VAL A 43 1.00 21.62 20.20
CA VAL A 43 2.02 22.33 19.41
C VAL A 43 3.02 23.04 20.31
N LYS A 44 2.55 23.63 21.42
CA LYS A 44 3.39 24.27 22.43
C LYS A 44 4.34 23.30 23.17
N LYS A 45 4.03 22.00 23.16
CA LYS A 45 4.80 20.93 23.82
C LYS A 45 5.64 20.11 22.85
N LEU A 46 5.54 20.37 21.54
CA LEU A 46 6.30 19.65 20.53
C LEU A 46 7.80 19.94 20.64
N SER A 47 8.61 18.93 20.29
CA SER A 47 10.04 19.11 20.09
C SER A 47 10.31 20.16 18.99
N ALA A 48 11.54 20.70 18.94
CA ALA A 48 11.91 21.65 17.90
C ALA A 48 11.76 21.05 16.49
N GLN A 49 12.11 19.78 16.32
CA GLN A 49 11.99 19.05 15.06
C GLN A 49 10.52 18.87 14.65
N GLU A 50 9.63 18.45 15.56
CA GLU A 50 8.21 18.32 15.23
C GLU A 50 7.55 19.68 14.92
N ARG A 51 7.95 20.75 15.60
CA ARG A 51 7.47 22.12 15.29
C ARG A 51 7.89 22.57 13.90
N ASP A 52 9.12 22.27 13.49
CA ASP A 52 9.60 22.55 12.15
C ASP A 52 8.78 21.79 11.08
N VAL A 53 8.45 20.52 11.32
CA VAL A 53 7.58 19.74 10.42
C VAL A 53 6.17 20.34 10.34
N VAL A 54 5.57 20.73 11.48
CA VAL A 54 4.27 21.42 11.49
C VAL A 54 4.31 22.71 10.68
N GLN A 55 5.36 23.53 10.85
CA GLN A 55 5.50 24.77 10.08
C GLN A 55 5.58 24.49 8.58
N LYS A 56 6.38 23.49 8.16
CA LYS A 56 6.47 23.07 6.75
C LYS A 56 5.14 22.59 6.18
N ILE A 57 4.32 21.89 6.98
CA ILE A 57 2.96 21.50 6.58
C ILE A 57 2.12 22.76 6.35
N LEU A 58 2.11 23.69 7.30
CA LEU A 58 1.32 24.93 7.20
C LEU A 58 1.74 25.77 5.99
N ASP A 59 3.03 25.85 5.70
CA ASP A 59 3.57 26.57 4.53
C ASP A 59 3.10 25.96 3.19
N LYS A 60 2.79 24.66 3.17
CA LYS A 60 2.26 23.95 2.00
C LYS A 60 0.74 23.99 1.87
N VAL A 61 0.02 24.41 2.91
CA VAL A 61 -1.46 24.48 2.85
C VAL A 61 -1.85 25.57 1.83
N PRO A 62 -2.67 25.24 0.81
CA PRO A 62 -3.02 26.20 -0.23
C PRO A 62 -3.87 27.34 0.34
N ALA A 63 -3.45 28.58 0.14
CA ALA A 63 -4.15 29.75 0.67
C ALA A 63 -5.52 30.01 0.01
N GLN A 64 -5.66 29.66 -1.27
CA GLN A 64 -6.81 30.04 -2.11
C GLN A 64 -7.86 28.94 -2.30
N ASN A 65 -7.53 27.67 -2.02
CA ASN A 65 -8.47 26.55 -2.14
C ASN A 65 -9.09 26.26 -0.76
N CYS A 66 -10.30 26.79 -0.52
CA CYS A 66 -10.97 26.70 0.78
C CYS A 66 -11.21 25.24 1.23
N GLU A 67 -11.67 24.37 0.34
CA GLU A 67 -11.97 22.96 0.67
C GLU A 67 -10.70 22.20 1.04
N ARG A 68 -9.67 22.29 0.19
CA ARG A 68 -8.38 21.60 0.43
C ARG A 68 -7.65 22.17 1.64
N LYS A 69 -7.77 23.47 1.89
CA LYS A 69 -7.29 24.11 3.11
C LYS A 69 -7.98 23.54 4.35
N GLN A 70 -9.32 23.46 4.34
CA GLN A 70 -10.07 22.90 5.47
C GLN A 70 -9.75 21.42 5.70
N TYR A 71 -9.61 20.63 4.62
CA TYR A 71 -9.15 19.25 4.70
C TYR A 71 -7.80 19.14 5.42
N TYR A 72 -6.76 19.86 4.98
CA TYR A 72 -5.43 19.73 5.59
C TYR A 72 -5.39 20.25 7.03
N LEU A 73 -6.03 21.39 7.32
CA LEU A 73 -6.06 21.93 8.67
C LEU A 73 -6.87 21.04 9.61
N GLY A 74 -8.01 20.53 9.16
CA GLY A 74 -8.83 19.58 9.92
C GLY A 74 -8.07 18.29 10.24
N LYS A 75 -7.38 17.70 9.26
CA LYS A 75 -6.57 16.49 9.47
C LYS A 75 -5.34 16.73 10.33
N LEU A 76 -4.69 17.88 10.21
CA LEU A 76 -3.57 18.23 11.08
C LEU A 76 -4.05 18.42 12.52
N LYS A 77 -5.21 19.05 12.74
CA LYS A 77 -5.84 19.14 14.05
C LYS A 77 -6.14 17.75 14.62
N LEU A 78 -6.80 16.89 13.85
CA LEU A 78 -7.08 15.50 14.24
C LEU A 78 -5.80 14.76 14.66
N LEU A 79 -4.72 14.89 13.87
CA LEU A 79 -3.43 14.30 14.19
C LEU A 79 -2.88 14.80 15.53
N LEU A 80 -2.95 16.10 15.78
CA LEU A 80 -2.49 16.73 17.01
C LEU A 80 -3.35 16.33 18.23
N ASP A 81 -4.64 16.13 18.04
CA ASP A 81 -5.59 15.68 19.06
C ASP A 81 -5.40 14.20 19.41
N THR A 82 -5.00 13.37 18.45
CA THR A 82 -4.83 11.93 18.67
C THR A 82 -3.58 11.63 19.51
N PRO A 83 -3.75 11.05 20.72
CA PRO A 83 -2.63 10.64 21.56
C PRO A 83 -1.88 9.45 20.96
N TYR A 84 -0.61 9.30 21.33
CA TYR A 84 0.13 8.06 21.06
C TYR A 84 -0.21 7.02 22.12
N GLU A 85 -0.59 5.84 21.68
CA GLU A 85 -0.77 4.65 22.50
C GLU A 85 0.29 3.62 22.10
N ASP A 86 1.15 3.27 23.06
CA ASP A 86 2.15 2.23 22.88
C ASP A 86 1.47 0.91 22.51
N PRO A 87 1.72 0.34 21.31
CA PRO A 87 1.08 -0.90 20.86
C PRO A 87 1.40 -2.08 21.79
N THR A 88 2.49 -2.01 22.56
CA THR A 88 2.87 -3.07 23.50
C THR A 88 2.06 -3.06 24.80
N LYS A 89 1.29 -2.00 25.08
CA LYS A 89 0.45 -1.91 26.28
C LYS A 89 -0.97 -2.39 25.99
N ALA A 90 -1.46 -3.31 26.81
CA ALA A 90 -2.86 -3.74 26.76
C ALA A 90 -3.79 -2.53 26.95
N VAL A 91 -4.76 -2.37 26.04
CA VAL A 91 -5.81 -1.36 26.18
C VAL A 91 -6.73 -1.79 27.31
N SER A 92 -7.07 -0.90 28.23
CA SER A 92 -7.95 -1.21 29.37
C SER A 92 -9.27 -1.84 28.87
N GLY A 93 -9.45 -3.14 29.11
CA GLY A 93 -10.65 -3.88 28.72
C GLY A 93 -10.55 -4.80 27.49
N GLY A 94 -9.36 -5.14 26.96
CA GLY A 94 -9.27 -6.11 25.86
C GLY A 94 -7.86 -6.63 25.53
N MET A 95 -7.79 -7.46 24.47
CA MET A 95 -6.56 -8.05 23.92
C MET A 95 -5.52 -6.96 23.55
N SER A 96 -4.25 -7.26 23.81
CA SER A 96 -3.10 -6.50 23.32
C SER A 96 -3.05 -6.45 21.79
N PHE A 97 -2.26 -5.53 21.24
CA PHE A 97 -2.06 -5.44 19.78
C PHE A 97 -1.51 -6.75 19.19
N GLU A 98 -0.54 -7.35 19.88
CA GLU A 98 0.02 -8.65 19.55
C GLU A 98 -1.04 -9.75 19.53
N GLU A 99 -1.84 -9.88 20.60
CA GLU A 99 -2.90 -10.88 20.68
C GLU A 99 -3.93 -10.71 19.57
N LYS A 100 -4.30 -9.46 19.24
CA LYS A 100 -5.21 -9.16 18.12
C LYS A 100 -4.64 -9.59 16.78
N ASN A 101 -3.35 -9.33 16.53
CA ASN A 101 -2.68 -9.75 15.30
C ASN A 101 -2.62 -11.26 15.20
N LEU A 102 -2.24 -11.96 16.27
CA LEU A 102 -2.19 -13.42 16.31
C LEU A 102 -3.57 -14.06 16.12
N ASP A 103 -4.59 -13.55 16.79
CA ASP A 103 -5.96 -14.03 16.67
C ASP A 103 -6.54 -13.75 15.27
N GLY A 104 -6.23 -12.59 14.70
CA GLY A 104 -6.52 -12.26 13.29
C GLY A 104 -5.87 -13.24 12.32
N MET A 105 -4.57 -13.49 12.46
CA MET A 105 -3.84 -14.46 11.65
C MET A 105 -4.41 -15.88 11.76
N ARG A 106 -4.77 -16.32 12.98
CA ARG A 106 -5.39 -17.64 13.19
C ARG A 106 -6.73 -17.75 12.48
N ARG A 107 -7.62 -16.76 12.65
CA ARG A 107 -8.90 -16.73 11.94
C ARG A 107 -8.70 -16.77 10.44
N GLU A 108 -7.72 -16.03 9.95
CA GLU A 108 -7.45 -15.97 8.52
C GLU A 108 -6.89 -17.30 7.99
N THR A 109 -6.00 -17.93 8.73
CA THR A 109 -5.49 -19.29 8.42
C THR A 109 -6.64 -20.28 8.30
N LEU A 110 -7.57 -20.25 9.26
CA LEU A 110 -8.76 -21.10 9.22
C LEU A 110 -9.68 -20.77 8.04
N ARG A 111 -9.85 -19.48 7.71
CA ARG A 111 -10.65 -19.04 6.56
C ARG A 111 -10.06 -19.54 5.24
N VAL A 112 -8.75 -19.39 5.05
CA VAL A 112 -8.02 -19.87 3.87
C VAL A 112 -8.12 -21.38 3.77
N ALA A 113 -7.86 -22.12 4.86
CA ALA A 113 -8.00 -23.58 4.88
C ALA A 113 -9.42 -24.03 4.50
N ALA A 114 -10.46 -23.34 5.01
CA ALA A 114 -11.85 -23.61 4.69
C ALA A 114 -12.23 -23.22 3.25
N MET A 115 -11.60 -22.21 2.67
CA MET A 115 -11.77 -21.86 1.26
C MET A 115 -11.18 -22.96 0.37
N LEU A 116 -9.98 -23.43 0.70
CA LEU A 116 -9.26 -24.44 -0.06
C LEU A 116 -9.89 -25.83 0.05
N SER A 117 -10.56 -26.16 1.17
CA SER A 117 -11.29 -27.42 1.33
C SER A 117 -12.59 -27.51 0.53
N LYS A 118 -13.11 -26.37 0.05
CA LYS A 118 -14.30 -26.32 -0.84
C LYS A 118 -13.95 -26.55 -2.31
N VAL A 119 -12.68 -26.41 -2.68
CA VAL A 119 -12.21 -26.71 -4.02
C VAL A 119 -12.03 -28.22 -4.12
N PRO A 120 -12.67 -28.91 -5.08
CA PRO A 120 -12.46 -30.33 -5.31
C PRO A 120 -10.97 -30.66 -5.46
N ALA A 121 -10.52 -31.80 -4.91
CA ALA A 121 -9.10 -32.15 -4.86
C ALA A 121 -8.48 -32.28 -6.26
N ASP A 122 -9.23 -32.81 -7.21
CA ASP A 122 -8.88 -32.91 -8.63
C ASP A 122 -8.74 -31.54 -9.29
N GLU A 123 -9.66 -30.61 -9.01
CA GLU A 123 -9.53 -29.23 -9.51
C GLU A 123 -8.28 -28.55 -8.93
N ARG A 124 -8.03 -28.73 -7.62
CA ARG A 124 -6.86 -28.14 -6.96
C ARG A 124 -5.55 -28.66 -7.54
N GLU A 125 -5.46 -29.96 -7.76
CA GLU A 125 -4.29 -30.59 -8.38
C GLU A 125 -4.08 -30.11 -9.82
N VAL A 126 -5.16 -29.96 -10.59
CA VAL A 126 -5.10 -29.41 -11.96
C VAL A 126 -4.64 -27.95 -11.97
N PHE A 127 -5.08 -27.12 -11.02
CA PHE A 127 -4.61 -25.74 -10.92
C PHE A 127 -3.11 -25.65 -10.60
N GLN A 128 -2.65 -26.43 -9.61
CA GLN A 128 -1.23 -26.48 -9.24
C GLN A 128 -0.36 -27.00 -10.38
N GLN A 129 -0.79 -28.06 -11.07
CA GLN A 129 -0.07 -28.59 -12.24
C GLN A 129 0.00 -27.58 -13.37
N ARG A 130 -1.08 -26.84 -13.65
CA ARG A 130 -1.08 -25.80 -14.68
C ARG A 130 -0.12 -24.66 -14.35
N GLU A 131 -0.09 -24.21 -13.10
CA GLU A 131 0.86 -23.20 -12.65
C GLU A 131 2.29 -23.74 -12.80
N GLU A 132 2.60 -24.91 -12.25
CA GLU A 132 3.92 -25.54 -12.39
C GLU A 132 4.35 -25.76 -13.85
N ASP A 133 3.43 -26.16 -14.73
CA ASP A 133 3.71 -26.36 -16.16
C ASP A 133 4.00 -25.04 -16.87
N LEU A 134 3.24 -23.98 -16.55
CA LEU A 134 3.53 -22.61 -17.04
C LEU A 134 4.95 -22.22 -16.64
N TRP A 135 5.32 -22.43 -15.37
CA TRP A 135 6.63 -22.12 -14.82
C TRP A 135 7.79 -22.94 -15.42
N ARG A 136 7.54 -24.21 -15.77
CA ARG A 136 8.52 -25.13 -16.38
C ARG A 136 8.67 -24.92 -17.89
N SER A 137 7.63 -24.41 -18.55
CA SER A 137 7.64 -24.15 -20.00
C SER A 137 8.56 -22.99 -20.40
N VAL A 138 8.84 -22.07 -19.47
CA VAL A 138 9.71 -20.91 -19.70
C VAL A 138 11.18 -21.30 -19.57
N LYS A 139 11.97 -21.05 -20.63
CA LYS A 139 13.42 -21.33 -20.61
C LYS A 139 14.12 -20.46 -19.57
N LYS A 140 15.09 -21.04 -18.85
CA LYS A 140 15.88 -20.31 -17.85
C LYS A 140 16.51 -19.01 -18.39
N SER A 141 16.92 -18.99 -19.66
CA SER A 141 17.51 -17.82 -20.34
C SER A 141 16.53 -16.68 -20.61
N ASP A 142 15.23 -16.93 -20.49
CA ASP A 142 14.18 -15.94 -20.75
C ASP A 142 13.77 -15.17 -19.49
N TRP A 143 14.30 -15.58 -18.34
CA TRP A 143 14.12 -14.91 -17.07
C TRP A 143 15.08 -13.74 -16.93
N GLU A 144 14.56 -12.62 -16.44
CA GLU A 144 15.32 -11.41 -16.18
C GLU A 144 15.36 -11.12 -14.68
N ILE A 145 16.52 -10.73 -14.17
CA ILE A 145 16.68 -10.32 -12.77
C ILE A 145 16.34 -8.84 -12.67
N ARG A 146 15.53 -8.49 -11.67
CA ARG A 146 15.17 -7.12 -11.34
C ARG A 146 15.50 -6.79 -9.90
N LYS A 147 15.86 -5.53 -9.69
CA LYS A 147 16.15 -4.99 -8.36
C LYS A 147 14.83 -4.60 -7.69
N GLY A 148 14.62 -5.11 -6.49
CA GLY A 148 13.56 -4.69 -5.57
C GLY A 148 14.11 -3.90 -4.38
N CYS A 149 13.29 -3.80 -3.33
CA CYS A 149 13.65 -3.18 -2.06
C CYS A 149 14.49 -4.14 -1.20
N GLY A 150 15.82 -4.05 -1.31
CA GLY A 150 16.77 -4.79 -0.47
C GLY A 150 17.32 -6.08 -1.06
N ALA A 151 16.61 -6.72 -2.00
CA ALA A 151 17.08 -7.87 -2.78
C ALA A 151 16.62 -7.79 -4.24
N HIS A 152 16.89 -8.83 -5.00
CA HIS A 152 16.43 -8.99 -6.38
C HIS A 152 15.33 -10.04 -6.47
N TYR A 153 14.52 -9.92 -7.52
CA TYR A 153 13.49 -10.87 -7.90
C TYR A 153 13.63 -11.19 -9.38
N VAL A 154 12.94 -12.23 -9.84
CA VAL A 154 13.06 -12.69 -11.22
C VAL A 154 11.74 -12.52 -11.95
N VAL A 155 11.78 -12.05 -13.20
CA VAL A 155 10.58 -11.81 -14.00
C VAL A 155 10.67 -12.50 -15.35
N TYR A 156 9.52 -12.90 -15.86
CA TYR A 156 9.34 -13.27 -17.26
C TYR A 156 8.33 -12.32 -17.88
N ARG A 157 8.73 -11.68 -18.99
CA ARG A 157 7.97 -10.58 -19.61
C ARG A 157 7.95 -10.61 -21.14
N LYS A 158 8.36 -11.72 -21.75
CA LYS A 158 8.40 -11.86 -23.21
C LYS A 158 7.02 -12.08 -23.82
N ASP A 159 6.11 -12.71 -23.09
CA ASP A 159 4.71 -12.88 -23.48
C ASP A 159 3.84 -11.90 -22.69
N PRO A 160 3.24 -10.87 -23.34
CA PRO A 160 2.38 -9.91 -22.66
C PRO A 160 1.08 -10.52 -22.12
N ASN A 161 0.71 -11.72 -22.55
CA ASN A 161 -0.46 -12.45 -22.03
C ASN A 161 -0.10 -13.44 -20.93
N ASN A 162 1.18 -13.52 -20.56
CA ASN A 162 1.66 -14.45 -19.54
C ASN A 162 2.89 -13.88 -18.84
N LEU A 163 2.70 -12.74 -18.21
CA LEU A 163 3.70 -12.10 -17.37
C LEU A 163 3.87 -12.89 -16.07
N MET A 164 5.09 -12.95 -15.57
CA MET A 164 5.36 -13.71 -14.36
C MET A 164 6.40 -13.04 -13.46
N VAL A 165 6.21 -13.18 -12.14
CA VAL A 165 7.15 -12.72 -11.11
C VAL A 165 7.46 -13.87 -10.16
N ARG A 166 8.75 -14.08 -9.88
CA ARG A 166 9.24 -15.00 -8.86
C ARG A 166 9.93 -14.25 -7.74
N VAL A 167 9.50 -14.51 -6.51
CA VAL A 167 10.03 -13.87 -5.30
C VAL A 167 10.38 -14.94 -4.28
N ALA A 168 11.60 -14.91 -3.76
CA ALA A 168 12.00 -15.76 -2.65
C ALA A 168 12.10 -14.91 -1.38
N VAL A 169 11.51 -15.39 -0.28
CA VAL A 169 11.42 -14.65 0.98
C VAL A 169 11.84 -15.52 2.15
N CYS A 170 12.75 -15.01 2.97
CA CYS A 170 13.11 -15.58 4.27
C CYS A 170 12.41 -14.76 5.37
N VAL A 171 11.50 -15.42 6.10
CA VAL A 171 10.72 -14.80 7.19
C VAL A 171 11.38 -15.12 8.53
N HIS A 172 11.76 -14.09 9.29
CA HIS A 172 12.34 -14.18 10.63
C HIS A 172 11.26 -13.95 11.69
N ALA A 173 10.82 -15.02 12.35
CA ALA A 173 9.71 -14.99 13.29
C ALA A 173 9.72 -16.19 14.24
N ASP A 174 8.85 -16.16 15.26
CA ASP A 174 8.52 -17.36 16.03
C ASP A 174 7.97 -18.48 15.13
N PRO A 175 8.31 -19.76 15.37
CA PRO A 175 7.94 -20.86 14.48
C PRO A 175 6.45 -20.97 14.16
N LYS A 176 5.57 -20.67 15.14
CA LYS A 176 4.11 -20.72 14.93
C LYS A 176 3.61 -19.61 14.01
N ILE A 177 4.23 -18.43 14.06
CA ILE A 177 3.90 -17.30 13.19
C ILE A 177 4.42 -17.59 11.79
N GLN A 178 5.64 -18.10 11.69
CA GLN A 178 6.24 -18.53 10.44
C GLN A 178 5.39 -19.59 9.74
N GLU A 179 4.93 -20.61 10.47
CA GLU A 179 4.04 -21.65 9.93
C GLU A 179 2.72 -21.07 9.41
N ALA A 180 2.11 -20.12 10.14
CA ALA A 180 0.90 -19.44 9.70
C ALA A 180 1.12 -18.63 8.40
N ILE A 181 2.22 -17.88 8.31
CA ILE A 181 2.58 -17.11 7.10
C ILE A 181 2.86 -18.04 5.93
N PHE A 182 3.56 -19.16 6.15
CA PHE A 182 3.82 -20.14 5.11
C PHE A 182 2.52 -20.77 4.60
N GLY A 183 1.54 -20.95 5.49
CA GLY A 183 0.18 -21.35 5.13
C GLY A 183 -0.57 -20.37 4.23
N PHE A 184 -0.09 -19.13 4.07
CA PHE A 184 -0.67 -18.13 3.18
C PHE A 184 -0.09 -18.12 1.76
N GLU A 185 0.96 -18.90 1.44
CA GLU A 185 1.65 -18.87 0.14
C GLU A 185 0.68 -18.88 -1.04
N ASP A 186 -0.12 -19.95 -1.17
CA ASP A 186 -1.11 -20.13 -2.23
C ASP A 186 -2.19 -19.03 -2.26
N ALA A 187 -2.60 -18.52 -1.09
CA ALA A 187 -3.60 -17.45 -1.01
C ALA A 187 -3.03 -16.11 -1.48
N ILE A 188 -1.77 -15.79 -1.14
CA ILE A 188 -1.05 -14.60 -1.58
C ILE A 188 -0.88 -14.63 -3.11
N GLU A 189 -0.36 -15.74 -3.64
CA GLU A 189 -0.14 -15.92 -5.08
C GLU A 189 -1.44 -15.75 -5.87
N LYS A 190 -2.51 -16.41 -5.43
CA LYS A 190 -3.82 -16.28 -6.08
C LYS A 190 -4.39 -14.88 -5.93
N TYR A 191 -4.20 -14.22 -4.79
CA TYR A 191 -4.71 -12.86 -4.60
C TYR A 191 -4.04 -11.87 -5.56
N LEU A 192 -2.72 -11.97 -5.71
CA LEU A 192 -1.92 -11.13 -6.60
C LEU A 192 -2.09 -11.48 -8.09
N SER A 193 -2.39 -12.74 -8.41
CA SER A 193 -2.54 -13.18 -9.79
C SER A 193 -3.83 -12.62 -10.43
N ILE A 194 -3.69 -12.10 -11.64
CA ILE A 194 -4.77 -11.58 -12.49
C ILE A 194 -4.63 -12.18 -13.90
N PRO A 195 -5.66 -12.14 -14.77
CA PRO A 195 -5.52 -12.66 -16.13
C PRO A 195 -4.29 -12.10 -16.85
N GLY A 196 -3.38 -12.99 -17.24
CA GLY A 196 -2.12 -12.65 -17.91
C GLY A 196 -0.95 -12.26 -16.99
N PHE A 197 -1.09 -12.40 -15.68
CA PHE A 197 -0.04 -12.18 -14.69
C PHE A 197 -0.08 -13.20 -13.55
N ASN A 198 1.04 -13.88 -13.32
CA ASN A 198 1.18 -14.89 -12.27
C ASN A 198 2.32 -14.53 -11.31
N VAL A 199 2.14 -14.88 -10.04
CA VAL A 199 3.14 -14.71 -8.97
C VAL A 199 3.52 -16.08 -8.42
N ASP A 200 4.81 -16.33 -8.27
CA ASP A 200 5.41 -17.50 -7.61
C ASP A 200 6.22 -17.00 -6.42
N LEU A 201 5.64 -17.13 -5.23
CA LEU A 201 6.21 -16.77 -3.95
C LEU A 201 6.78 -18.04 -3.33
N LYS A 202 8.07 -18.01 -2.98
CA LYS A 202 8.72 -19.13 -2.30
C LYS A 202 9.26 -18.72 -0.96
N PHE A 203 8.78 -19.36 0.09
CA PHE A 203 9.40 -19.25 1.40
C PHE A 203 10.70 -20.06 1.49
N VAL A 204 11.79 -19.38 1.82
CA VAL A 204 13.12 -19.98 2.01
C VAL A 204 13.39 -20.08 3.51
N LYS A 205 13.78 -21.26 3.96
CA LYS A 205 14.17 -21.47 5.37
C LYS A 205 15.60 -21.00 5.61
N PRO A 206 15.90 -20.33 6.73
CA PRO A 206 17.27 -20.02 7.10
C PRO A 206 18.07 -21.29 7.47
N PRO A 207 19.41 -21.29 7.32
CA PRO A 207 20.22 -20.20 6.76
C PRO A 207 20.11 -20.13 5.23
N VAL A 208 20.06 -18.91 4.69
CA VAL A 208 20.09 -18.66 3.24
C VAL A 208 21.52 -18.80 2.74
N GLU A 209 21.73 -19.64 1.72
CA GLU A 209 23.05 -19.82 1.10
C GLU A 209 23.59 -18.51 0.52
N ASP A 210 24.90 -18.28 0.61
CA ASP A 210 25.55 -17.06 0.13
C ASP A 210 25.25 -16.76 -1.35
N SER A 211 25.19 -17.81 -2.17
CA SER A 211 24.83 -17.74 -3.60
C SER A 211 23.39 -17.31 -3.87
N GLN A 212 22.50 -17.34 -2.88
CA GLN A 212 21.09 -16.98 -3.00
C GLN A 212 20.74 -15.66 -2.31
N ARG A 213 21.64 -15.11 -1.48
CA ARG A 213 21.36 -13.93 -0.65
C ARG A 213 20.86 -12.73 -1.44
N GLU A 214 21.36 -12.52 -2.66
CA GLU A 214 20.92 -11.39 -3.49
C GLU A 214 19.53 -11.56 -4.08
N LEU A 215 18.98 -12.78 -4.09
CA LEU A 215 17.66 -13.14 -4.64
C LEU A 215 16.62 -13.44 -3.56
N VAL A 216 16.99 -13.37 -2.27
CA VAL A 216 16.12 -13.69 -1.15
C VAL A 216 15.89 -12.44 -0.32
N PHE A 217 14.64 -11.98 -0.29
CA PHE A 217 14.22 -10.90 0.60
C PHE A 217 14.20 -11.39 2.04
N ASN A 218 14.67 -10.55 2.95
CA ASN A 218 14.63 -10.84 4.38
C ASN A 218 13.57 -9.95 5.01
N VAL A 219 12.56 -10.56 5.62
CA VAL A 219 11.47 -9.87 6.31
C VAL A 219 11.31 -10.43 7.71
N ASN A 220 10.88 -9.60 8.64
CA ASN A 220 10.51 -10.05 9.99
C ASN A 220 9.02 -10.40 10.02
N ALA A 221 8.57 -11.11 11.06
CA ALA A 221 7.16 -11.13 11.44
C ALA A 221 7.04 -11.08 12.97
N ASP A 222 7.00 -9.85 13.47
CA ASP A 222 6.81 -9.52 14.88
C ASP A 222 5.37 -8.99 15.08
N PRO A 223 4.51 -9.73 15.80
CA PRO A 223 3.12 -9.35 16.03
C PRO A 223 2.98 -8.12 16.94
N ALA A 224 4.04 -7.71 17.66
CA ALA A 224 4.06 -6.48 18.44
C ALA A 224 4.33 -5.23 17.57
N GLN A 225 4.71 -5.43 16.30
CA GLN A 225 4.96 -4.36 15.34
C GLN A 225 3.89 -4.34 14.25
N TRP A 226 3.73 -3.20 13.57
CA TRP A 226 2.79 -3.10 12.46
C TRP A 226 3.25 -3.83 11.21
N ALA A 227 2.29 -4.17 10.36
CA ALA A 227 2.55 -4.60 9.00
C ALA A 227 3.35 -3.53 8.26
N SER A 228 4.39 -3.98 7.59
CA SER A 228 5.19 -3.20 6.65
C SER A 228 5.94 -4.13 5.72
N SER A 229 6.57 -3.58 4.69
CA SER A 229 7.39 -4.34 3.74
C SER A 229 8.50 -5.15 4.41
N CYS A 230 8.93 -4.73 5.61
CA CYS A 230 9.94 -5.40 6.42
C CYS A 230 9.37 -6.18 7.63
N ASN A 231 8.05 -6.16 7.85
CA ASN A 231 7.37 -6.86 8.94
C ASN A 231 6.02 -7.45 8.48
N TRP A 232 5.99 -8.74 8.17
CA TRP A 232 4.83 -9.43 7.59
C TRP A 232 3.92 -9.98 8.67
N ILE A 233 2.91 -9.22 9.06
CA ILE A 233 1.86 -9.63 10.00
C ILE A 233 0.49 -9.28 9.42
N GLY A 234 -0.56 -9.97 9.88
CA GLY A 234 -1.94 -9.72 9.45
C GLY A 234 -2.50 -10.80 8.52
N SER A 235 -3.45 -10.42 7.66
CA SER A 235 -4.09 -11.37 6.73
C SER A 235 -3.21 -11.64 5.50
N TYR A 236 -3.57 -12.63 4.69
CA TYR A 236 -2.83 -12.87 3.44
C TYR A 236 -2.94 -11.67 2.49
N GLU A 237 -4.03 -10.90 2.50
CA GLU A 237 -4.16 -9.68 1.70
C GLU A 237 -3.17 -8.60 2.15
N THR A 238 -2.99 -8.44 3.47
CA THR A 238 -1.97 -7.54 4.03
C THR A 238 -0.58 -8.01 3.61
N VAL A 239 -0.25 -9.29 3.80
CA VAL A 239 1.06 -9.82 3.40
C VAL A 239 1.30 -9.70 1.89
N ALA A 240 0.27 -9.89 1.06
CA ALA A 240 0.35 -9.68 -0.38
C ALA A 240 0.65 -8.22 -0.75
N HIS A 241 0.03 -7.25 -0.07
CA HIS A 241 0.36 -5.83 -0.22
C HIS A 241 1.83 -5.54 0.16
N GLU A 242 2.27 -6.04 1.31
CA GLU A 242 3.65 -5.87 1.77
C GLU A 242 4.68 -6.55 0.84
N MET A 243 4.31 -7.66 0.21
CA MET A 243 5.12 -8.32 -0.81
C MET A 243 5.31 -7.44 -2.05
N VAL A 244 4.28 -6.72 -2.49
CA VAL A 244 4.39 -5.85 -3.67
C VAL A 244 5.32 -4.66 -3.39
N HIS A 245 5.40 -4.17 -2.15
CA HIS A 245 6.44 -3.20 -1.76
C HIS A 245 7.86 -3.73 -1.94
N LEU A 246 8.11 -5.04 -1.76
CA LEU A 246 9.43 -5.64 -2.03
C LEU A 246 9.81 -5.50 -3.51
N LEU A 247 8.83 -5.41 -4.40
CA LEU A 247 9.00 -5.25 -5.86
C LEU A 247 9.20 -3.78 -6.27
N GLY A 248 9.20 -2.86 -5.30
CA GLY A 248 9.55 -1.45 -5.51
C GLY A 248 8.39 -0.51 -5.75
N LEU A 249 7.14 -0.94 -5.49
CA LEU A 249 5.97 -0.08 -5.58
C LEU A 249 5.72 0.61 -4.24
N ASP A 250 5.36 1.89 -4.28
CA ASP A 250 4.97 2.69 -3.12
C ASP A 250 3.46 2.56 -2.85
N ASP A 251 3.02 2.90 -1.64
CA ASP A 251 1.58 2.99 -1.35
C ASP A 251 0.90 4.03 -2.23
N GLU A 252 -0.34 3.72 -2.63
CA GLU A 252 -1.17 4.55 -3.49
C GLU A 252 -2.48 5.02 -2.81
N TYR A 253 -2.60 4.92 -1.49
CA TYR A 253 -3.73 5.47 -0.74
C TYR A 253 -3.43 6.85 -0.13
N ASP A 254 -4.49 7.57 0.27
CA ASP A 254 -4.35 8.81 1.03
C ASP A 254 -3.81 8.51 2.45
N LYS A 255 -2.51 8.73 2.63
CA LYS A 255 -1.83 8.47 3.90
C LYS A 255 -2.24 9.43 5.02
N ILE A 256 -2.74 10.63 4.69
CA ILE A 256 -3.24 11.56 5.71
C ILE A 256 -4.55 11.02 6.28
N GLU A 257 -5.46 10.58 5.40
CA GLU A 257 -6.70 9.93 5.81
C GLU A 257 -6.46 8.68 6.65
N ALA A 258 -5.56 7.80 6.20
CA ALA A 258 -5.32 6.52 6.86
C ALA A 258 -4.59 6.63 8.21
N HIS A 259 -3.78 7.68 8.42
CA HIS A 259 -2.83 7.71 9.54
C HIS A 259 -2.96 8.91 10.48
N ALA A 260 -3.77 9.93 10.18
CA ALA A 260 -3.89 11.10 11.07
C ALA A 260 -4.37 10.70 12.48
N ASP A 261 -5.41 9.88 12.58
CA ASP A 261 -5.98 9.40 13.84
C ASP A 261 -5.37 8.08 14.36
N ASN A 262 -4.33 7.59 13.69
CA ASN A 262 -3.75 6.31 14.03
C ASN A 262 -2.90 6.38 15.30
N LYS A 263 -3.55 6.10 16.44
CA LYS A 263 -2.97 6.24 17.78
C LYS A 263 -1.76 5.36 18.06
N HIS A 264 -1.56 4.26 17.33
CA HIS A 264 -0.38 3.42 17.55
C HIS A 264 0.85 3.93 16.77
N LEU A 265 0.72 4.95 15.91
CA LEU A 265 1.84 5.61 15.24
C LEU A 265 2.27 6.79 16.08
N THR A 266 3.59 6.91 16.29
CA THR A 266 4.15 8.07 16.98
C THR A 266 3.72 9.35 16.28
N ARG A 267 3.48 10.41 17.06
CA ARG A 267 3.06 11.71 16.50
C ARG A 267 4.07 12.21 15.46
N HIS A 268 5.35 12.09 15.78
CA HIS A 268 6.43 12.43 14.86
C HIS A 268 6.29 11.71 13.51
N ARG A 269 6.07 10.38 13.53
CA ARG A 269 5.89 9.61 12.29
C ARG A 269 4.65 10.02 11.51
N ARG A 270 3.53 10.28 12.20
CA ARG A 270 2.31 10.79 11.55
C ARG A 270 2.54 12.15 10.88
N LEU A 271 3.28 13.06 11.51
CA LEU A 271 3.64 14.36 10.93
C LEU A 271 4.52 14.22 9.68
N GLU A 272 5.51 13.32 9.70
CA GLU A 272 6.34 13.04 8.53
C GLU A 272 5.53 12.50 7.35
N ILE A 273 4.67 11.51 7.61
CA ILE A 273 3.77 10.94 6.60
C ILE A 273 2.87 12.02 6.03
N PHE A 274 2.30 12.88 6.89
CA PHE A 274 1.46 13.99 6.47
C PHE A 274 2.21 14.90 5.50
N LEU A 275 3.42 15.35 5.88
CA LEU A 275 4.22 16.24 5.06
C LEU A 275 4.62 15.60 3.71
N GLN A 276 4.98 14.32 3.71
CA GLN A 276 5.33 13.57 2.50
C GLN A 276 4.14 13.41 1.56
N GLN A 277 2.95 13.13 2.10
CA GLN A 277 1.73 12.98 1.31
C GLN A 277 1.30 14.28 0.63
N MET A 278 1.57 15.46 1.21
CA MET A 278 1.21 16.74 0.58
C MET A 278 1.89 16.97 -0.78
N ASP A 279 3.00 16.28 -1.06
CA ASP A 279 3.70 16.33 -2.35
C ASP A 279 3.19 15.29 -3.35
N ARG A 280 2.20 14.49 -2.97
CA ARG A 280 1.68 13.37 -3.75
C ARG A 280 0.17 13.47 -3.86
N ILE A 281 -0.34 13.16 -5.05
CA ILE A 281 -1.78 12.96 -5.27
C ILE A 281 -1.96 11.45 -5.42
N PRO A 282 -2.73 10.78 -4.54
CA PRO A 282 -3.06 9.38 -4.72
C PRO A 282 -3.72 9.18 -6.09
N PRO A 283 -3.42 8.09 -6.82
CA PRO A 283 -4.16 7.76 -8.03
C PRO A 283 -5.64 7.51 -7.70
N LEU A 284 -6.49 7.73 -8.69
CA LEU A 284 -7.95 7.64 -8.52
C LEU A 284 -8.48 6.20 -8.42
N ASP A 285 -7.77 5.25 -9.02
CA ASP A 285 -8.12 3.85 -8.99
C ASP A 285 -7.46 3.14 -7.80
N CYS A 286 -8.13 2.09 -7.34
CA CYS A 286 -7.76 1.34 -6.15
C CYS A 286 -7.16 0.00 -6.56
N GLY A 287 -5.84 -0.12 -6.45
CA GLY A 287 -5.11 -1.36 -6.70
C GLY A 287 -4.69 -2.09 -5.45
N ILE A 288 -3.70 -2.97 -5.60
CA ILE A 288 -3.10 -3.63 -4.44
C ILE A 288 -2.41 -2.59 -3.55
N MET A 289 -1.79 -1.56 -4.15
CA MET A 289 -1.06 -0.53 -3.40
C MET A 289 -1.97 0.46 -2.68
N SER A 290 -3.28 0.42 -2.90
CA SER A 290 -4.25 1.17 -2.07
C SER A 290 -4.77 0.36 -0.88
N GLY A 291 -4.31 -0.89 -0.70
CA GLY A 291 -4.66 -1.78 0.42
C GLY A 291 -6.06 -2.40 0.35
N LYS A 292 -6.73 -2.35 -0.81
CA LYS A 292 -8.17 -2.71 -0.92
C LYS A 292 -8.52 -3.67 -2.05
N SER A 293 -7.59 -4.05 -2.92
CA SER A 293 -7.92 -4.75 -4.16
C SER A 293 -6.76 -5.58 -4.69
N ARG A 294 -7.01 -6.34 -5.76
CA ARG A 294 -5.98 -7.06 -6.52
C ARG A 294 -5.13 -6.07 -7.33
N PRO A 295 -3.95 -6.49 -7.82
CA PRO A 295 -3.11 -5.61 -8.62
C PRO A 295 -3.82 -5.09 -9.87
N LEU A 296 -3.58 -3.81 -10.18
CA LEU A 296 -3.98 -3.15 -11.41
C LEU A 296 -3.00 -3.48 -12.54
N PRO A 297 -3.45 -3.40 -13.80
CA PRO A 297 -2.56 -3.58 -14.95
C PRO A 297 -1.32 -2.68 -14.92
N ARG A 298 -1.41 -1.44 -14.41
CA ARG A 298 -0.22 -0.56 -14.28
C ARG A 298 0.79 -1.13 -13.29
N GLU A 299 0.31 -1.59 -12.13
CA GLU A 299 1.14 -2.07 -11.03
C GLU A 299 1.88 -3.34 -11.50
N VAL A 300 1.17 -4.20 -12.23
CA VAL A 300 1.77 -5.38 -12.90
C VAL A 300 2.89 -4.97 -13.86
N ARG A 301 2.65 -3.99 -14.74
CA ARG A 301 3.67 -3.53 -15.68
C ARG A 301 4.89 -2.98 -14.96
N GLU A 302 4.70 -2.21 -13.88
CA GLU A 302 5.79 -1.70 -13.05
C GLU A 302 6.58 -2.83 -12.38
N MET A 303 5.89 -3.80 -11.76
CA MET A 303 6.51 -4.98 -11.15
C MET A 303 7.39 -5.74 -12.15
N VAL A 304 6.96 -5.91 -13.41
CA VAL A 304 7.76 -6.57 -14.45
C VAL A 304 8.69 -5.62 -15.24
N GLY A 305 8.76 -4.35 -14.87
CA GLY A 305 9.62 -3.35 -15.49
C GLY A 305 9.25 -3.00 -16.93
N LEU A 306 7.99 -3.17 -17.33
CA LEU A 306 7.45 -2.69 -18.59
C LEU A 306 7.07 -1.21 -18.49
N PRO A 307 7.19 -0.43 -19.57
CA PRO A 307 6.76 0.97 -19.56
C PRO A 307 5.26 1.06 -19.31
N ILE A 308 4.85 1.99 -18.45
CA ILE A 308 3.44 2.38 -18.29
C ILE A 308 3.07 3.19 -19.54
N ASP A 309 2.07 2.76 -20.30
CA ASP A 309 1.60 3.52 -21.44
C ASP A 309 0.86 4.80 -21.00
N ASP A 310 0.81 5.81 -21.88
CA ASP A 310 0.23 7.11 -21.54
C ASP A 310 -1.29 7.04 -21.29
N ASP A 311 -1.99 6.07 -21.90
CA ASP A 311 -3.40 5.80 -21.63
C ASP A 311 -3.63 5.31 -20.19
N THR A 312 -2.74 4.46 -19.69
CA THR A 312 -2.77 3.98 -18.30
C THR A 312 -2.45 5.11 -17.32
N ARG A 313 -1.54 6.03 -17.68
CA ARG A 313 -1.25 7.23 -16.87
C ARG A 313 -2.42 8.20 -16.80
N GLN A 314 -3.11 8.42 -17.92
CA GLN A 314 -4.30 9.29 -17.96
C GLN A 314 -5.45 8.70 -17.14
N LYS A 315 -5.67 7.38 -17.22
CA LYS A 315 -6.69 6.69 -16.41
C LYS A 315 -6.37 6.68 -14.90
N ALA A 316 -5.10 6.62 -14.53
CA ALA A 316 -4.65 6.72 -13.14
C ALA A 316 -4.77 8.16 -12.57
N GLY A 317 -5.22 9.15 -13.35
CA GLY A 317 -5.38 10.53 -12.90
C GLY A 317 -4.06 11.29 -12.72
N VAL A 318 -2.93 10.76 -13.21
CA VAL A 318 -1.62 11.40 -13.14
C VAL A 318 -1.53 12.50 -14.19
N GLN A 319 -2.17 13.65 -13.95
CA GLN A 319 -1.89 14.84 -14.73
C GLN A 319 -0.50 15.36 -14.37
N ILE A 320 0.52 14.95 -15.12
CA ILE A 320 1.81 15.66 -15.14
C ILE A 320 1.56 16.99 -15.86
N SER A 321 1.06 17.99 -15.13
CA SER A 321 1.13 19.37 -15.61
C SER A 321 2.60 19.77 -15.59
N ASN A 322 3.24 19.67 -16.75
CA ASN A 322 4.61 20.10 -16.95
C ASN A 322 4.60 21.65 -17.01
N PRO A 323 5.04 22.40 -15.99
CA PRO A 323 5.00 23.85 -16.05
C PRO A 323 6.23 24.32 -16.81
N LYS A 324 5.99 24.78 -18.05
CA LYS A 324 6.85 25.69 -18.83
C LYS A 324 8.13 25.10 -19.46
N ALA A 325 8.01 24.65 -20.70
CA ALA A 325 8.96 25.07 -21.73
C ALA A 325 8.52 26.45 -22.23
N GLY A 326 9.00 27.51 -21.57
CA GLY A 326 8.89 28.87 -22.09
C GLY A 326 9.75 29.01 -23.34
N GLN A 327 9.14 28.82 -24.52
CA GLN A 327 9.73 29.33 -25.75
C GLN A 327 9.49 30.84 -25.79
N GLY A 328 10.58 31.58 -25.65
CA GLY A 328 10.58 33.01 -25.91
C GLY A 328 10.29 33.33 -27.37
N LYS A 329 9.60 34.44 -27.58
CA LYS A 329 9.96 35.46 -28.55
C LYS A 329 9.68 36.82 -27.94
#